data_AF-A0A382CXP3-F1
#
_entry.id   AF-A0A382CXP3-F1
#
_cell.length_a   1.000
_cell.length_b   1.000
_cell.length_c   1.000
_cell.angle_alpha   90.00
_cell.angle_beta   90.00
_cell.angle_gamma   90.00
#
_symmetry.space_group_name_H-M   'P 1'
#
loop_
_entity.id
_entity.type
_entity.pdbx_description
1 polymer ?
#
loop_
_entity_poly.entity_id
_entity_poly.type
_entity_poly.pdbx_seq_one_letter_code
_entity_poly.pdbx_strand_id
1 'polypeptide(L)'
;MAFLLIFFTYFFNLKKKQPSTNLDQIKTVEPDGEKEKAANTFVDVEYGGFDKNGNRFVIGSKYANFEIDRSNIIRMEQILCTFYFKDGTNLTIVS
;
A
#
# COMPACT_ATOMS: atom_id res chain seq x y z
N MET A 1 38.68 -10.51 5.49
CA MET A 1 38.24 -11.05 4.18
C MET A 1 36.77 -11.47 4.17
N ALA A 2 36.31 -12.39 5.03
CA ALA A 2 34.92 -12.87 5.02
C ALA A 2 33.85 -11.78 5.32
N PHE A 3 34.13 -10.85 6.23
CA PHE A 3 33.21 -9.74 6.54
C PHE A 3 32.96 -8.80 5.36
N LEU A 4 33.98 -8.60 4.50
CA LEU A 4 33.85 -7.81 3.28
C LEU A 4 32.89 -8.47 2.28
N LEU A 5 32.91 -9.80 2.17
CA LEU A 5 32.00 -10.54 1.30
C LEU A 5 30.54 -10.45 1.77
N ILE A 6 30.30 -10.49 3.08
CA ILE A 6 28.96 -10.32 3.66
C ILE A 6 28.44 -8.90 3.41
N PHE A 7 29.28 -7.88 3.65
CA PHE A 7 28.94 -6.48 3.39
C PHE A 7 28.63 -6.22 1.91
N PHE A 8 29.47 -6.71 1.00
CA PHE A 8 29.24 -6.60 -0.44
C PHE A 8 27.95 -7.33 -0.86
N THR A 9 27.73 -8.56 -0.38
CA THR A 9 26.52 -9.32 -0.73
C THR A 9 25.25 -8.62 -0.25
N TYR A 10 25.25 -8.06 0.96
CA TYR A 10 24.12 -7.31 1.50
C TYR A 10 23.87 -6.00 0.73
N PHE A 11 24.92 -5.21 0.50
CA PHE A 11 24.83 -3.90 -0.16
C PHE A 11 24.47 -4.00 -1.65
N PHE A 12 24.96 -5.02 -2.35
CA PHE A 12 24.62 -5.24 -3.77
C PHE A 12 23.25 -5.87 -3.96
N ASN A 13 22.74 -6.68 -3.02
CA ASN A 13 21.36 -7.17 -3.07
C ASN A 13 20.32 -6.05 -2.83
N LEU A 14 20.72 -4.94 -2.21
CA LEU A 14 19.85 -3.77 -2.04
C LEU A 14 19.47 -3.10 -3.38
N LYS A 15 20.27 -3.31 -4.45
CA LYS A 15 20.01 -2.73 -5.79
C LYS A 15 19.14 -3.61 -6.70
N LYS A 16 18.70 -4.80 -6.25
CA LYS A 16 17.83 -5.69 -7.02
C LYS A 16 16.44 -5.82 -6.37
N LYS A 17 15.70 -4.72 -6.37
CA LYS A 17 14.22 -4.71 -6.46
C LYS A 17 13.75 -3.29 -6.77
N GLN A 18 13.92 -2.89 -8.02
CA GLN A 18 13.10 -1.83 -8.60
C GLN A 18 12.31 -2.51 -9.72
N PRO A 19 11.04 -2.91 -9.50
CA PRO A 19 10.16 -3.15 -10.62
C PRO A 19 10.03 -1.81 -11.35
N SER A 20 10.48 -1.79 -12.60
CA SER A 20 10.25 -0.69 -13.53
C SER A 20 8.77 -0.66 -13.88
N THR A 21 7.97 0.06 -13.09
CA THR A 21 6.63 0.45 -13.49
C THR A 21 6.73 1.85 -14.07
N ASN A 22 6.40 1.97 -15.35
CA ASN A 22 6.29 3.25 -16.07
C ASN A 22 5.37 4.20 -15.27
N LEU A 23 5.94 5.30 -14.79
CA LEU A 23 5.25 6.40 -14.13
C LEU A 23 4.91 7.49 -15.15
N ASP A 24 4.40 7.10 -16.31
CA ASP A 24 3.89 8.05 -17.29
C ASP A 24 2.36 8.02 -17.24
N GLN A 25 1.80 9.23 -17.12
CA GLN A 25 0.39 9.61 -17.14
C GLN A 25 -0.32 9.72 -15.77
N ILE A 26 0.19 10.60 -14.90
CA ILE A 26 -0.71 11.37 -14.03
C ILE A 26 -1.44 12.36 -14.94
N LYS A 27 -2.65 12.03 -15.40
CA LYS A 27 -3.57 13.02 -15.97
C LYS A 27 -4.05 13.89 -14.83
N THR A 28 -3.57 15.13 -14.78
CA THR A 28 -4.20 16.20 -14.02
C THR A 28 -5.60 16.39 -14.60
N VAL A 29 -6.63 15.92 -13.90
CA VAL A 29 -8.00 16.37 -14.13
C VAL A 29 -8.11 17.70 -13.40
N GLU A 30 -8.39 18.77 -14.15
CA GLU A 30 -8.68 20.09 -13.57
C GLU A 30 -9.98 19.98 -12.74
N PRO A 31 -9.99 20.40 -11.46
CA PRO A 31 -11.20 20.39 -10.68
C PRO A 31 -12.05 21.61 -11.06
N ASP A 32 -13.20 21.34 -11.66
CA ASP A 32 -14.28 22.30 -11.80
C ASP A 32 -14.83 22.62 -10.40
N GLY A 33 -14.64 23.87 -9.98
CA GLY A 33 -15.77 24.62 -9.43
C GLY A 33 -16.37 24.24 -8.07
N GLU A 34 -15.75 23.44 -7.21
CA GLU A 34 -16.15 23.38 -5.79
C GLU A 34 -14.92 23.46 -4.90
N LYS A 35 -15.04 24.13 -3.74
CA LYS A 35 -13.96 24.23 -2.74
C LYS A 35 -13.71 22.85 -2.12
N GLU A 36 -13.12 21.95 -2.89
CA GLU A 36 -12.71 20.63 -2.44
C GLU A 36 -11.68 20.82 -1.34
N LYS A 37 -11.99 20.29 -0.15
CA LYS A 37 -10.96 20.04 0.84
C LYS A 37 -9.85 19.28 0.12
N ALA A 38 -8.64 19.82 0.10
CA ALA A 38 -7.50 19.19 -0.53
C ALA A 38 -7.31 17.79 0.06
N ALA A 39 -7.84 16.79 -0.63
CA ALA A 39 -7.76 15.39 -0.28
C ALA A 39 -6.80 14.74 -1.26
N ASN A 40 -5.82 14.01 -0.74
CA ASN A 40 -4.90 13.25 -1.58
C ASN A 40 -5.56 11.92 -1.90
N THR A 41 -5.80 11.66 -3.18
CA THR A 41 -6.47 10.44 -3.66
C THR A 41 -5.48 9.49 -4.32
N PHE A 42 -5.66 8.20 -4.05
CA PHE A 42 -4.87 7.09 -4.58
C PHE A 42 -5.82 6.06 -5.17
N VAL A 43 -5.33 5.34 -6.17
CA VAL A 43 -6.07 4.26 -6.85
C VAL A 43 -5.31 2.95 -6.72
N ASP A 44 -6.05 1.85 -6.64
CA ASP A 44 -5.51 0.49 -6.57
C ASP A 44 -4.46 0.32 -5.46
N VAL A 45 -4.85 0.67 -4.24
CA VAL A 45 -3.96 0.58 -3.07
C VAL A 45 -4.07 -0.77 -2.37
N GLU A 46 -2.95 -1.26 -1.85
CA GLU A 46 -2.89 -2.49 -1.05
C GLU A 46 -1.93 -2.31 0.14
N TYR A 47 -2.39 -2.72 1.32
CA TYR A 47 -1.61 -2.78 2.55
C TYR A 47 -1.60 -4.21 3.09
N GLY A 48 -0.42 -4.71 3.42
CA GLY A 48 -0.24 -6.03 3.99
C GLY A 48 0.54 -5.99 5.30
N GLY A 49 0.29 -6.96 6.18
CA GLY A 49 1.01 -7.05 7.45
C GLY A 49 0.67 -8.30 8.26
N PHE A 50 1.10 -8.27 9.52
CA PHE A 50 0.79 -9.27 10.53
C PHE A 50 0.09 -8.61 11.71
N ASP A 51 -0.96 -9.24 12.23
CA ASP A 51 -1.60 -8.80 13.47
C ASP A 51 -0.75 -9.16 14.71
N LYS A 52 -1.18 -8.75 15.90
CA LYS A 52 -0.49 -9.05 17.17
C LYS A 52 -0.36 -10.56 17.46
N ASN A 53 -1.22 -11.37 16.86
CA ASN A 53 -1.21 -12.82 17.00
C ASN A 53 -0.39 -13.49 15.90
N GLY A 54 0.14 -12.75 14.92
CA GLY A 54 0.90 -13.27 13.79
C GLY A 54 0.05 -13.81 12.64
N ASN A 55 -1.23 -13.47 12.56
CA ASN A 55 -2.07 -13.74 11.38
C ASN A 55 -1.72 -12.74 10.28
N ARG A 56 -1.57 -13.21 9.04
CA ARG A 56 -1.31 -12.32 7.90
C ARG A 56 -2.61 -11.64 7.49
N PHE A 57 -2.56 -10.37 7.11
CA PHE A 57 -3.71 -9.69 6.50
C PHE A 57 -3.30 -8.91 5.25
N VAL A 58 -4.26 -8.71 4.37
CA VAL A 58 -4.18 -7.82 3.20
C VAL A 58 -5.45 -6.96 3.17
N ILE A 59 -5.28 -5.65 3.01
CA ILE A 59 -6.37 -4.67 2.89
C ILE A 59 -6.14 -3.91 1.60
N GLY A 60 -7.00 -4.12 0.60
CA GLY A 60 -6.94 -3.42 -0.68
C GLY A 60 -8.21 -2.64 -0.98
N SER A 61 -8.10 -1.62 -1.83
CA SER A 61 -9.26 -0.89 -2.36
C SER A 61 -9.00 -0.30 -3.74
N LYS A 62 -10.08 -0.06 -4.50
CA LYS A 62 -9.99 0.63 -5.80
C LYS A 62 -9.64 2.10 -5.61
N TYR A 63 -10.23 2.74 -4.60
CA TYR A 63 -10.01 4.14 -4.29
C TYR A 63 -9.65 4.32 -2.82
N ALA A 64 -8.76 5.25 -2.53
CA ALA A 64 -8.46 5.67 -1.17
C ALA A 64 -8.12 7.16 -1.12
N ASN A 65 -8.49 7.86 -0.06
CA ASN A 65 -8.12 9.25 0.15
C ASN A 65 -7.84 9.59 1.61
N PHE A 66 -7.13 10.69 1.83
CA PHE A 66 -6.99 11.30 3.15
C PHE A 66 -6.98 12.83 3.05
N GLU A 67 -7.49 13.50 4.09
CA GLU A 67 -7.43 14.95 4.22
C GLU A 67 -6.02 15.36 4.71
N ILE A 68 -5.45 16.45 4.19
CA ILE A 68 -4.07 16.88 4.54
C ILE A 68 -3.88 17.07 6.05
N ASP A 69 -4.90 17.57 6.75
CA ASP A 69 -4.88 17.78 8.20
C ASP A 69 -5.04 16.48 9.01
N ARG A 70 -5.41 15.37 8.36
CA ARG A 70 -5.71 14.05 8.98
C ARG A 70 -5.15 12.90 8.16
N SER A 71 -3.87 12.98 7.79
CA SER A 71 -3.19 11.95 6.99
C SER A 71 -3.09 10.58 7.66
N ASN A 72 -3.37 10.50 8.97
CA ASN A 72 -3.43 9.25 9.72
C ASN A 72 -4.74 8.47 9.51
N ILE A 73 -5.75 9.05 8.84
CA ILE A 73 -7.03 8.41 8.54
C ILE A 73 -7.15 8.29 7.02
N ILE A 74 -7.05 7.06 6.52
CA ILE A 74 -7.24 6.74 5.11
C ILE A 74 -8.67 6.22 4.94
N ARG A 75 -9.47 6.92 4.15
CA ARG A 75 -10.80 6.47 3.71
C ARG A 75 -10.61 5.62 2.48
N MET A 76 -11.23 4.44 2.44
CA MET A 76 -11.08 3.47 1.34
C MET A 76 -12.48 3.10 0.80
N GLU A 77 -12.59 2.91 -0.51
CA GLU A 77 -13.84 2.55 -1.20
C GLU A 77 -13.61 1.39 -2.17
N GLN A 78 -14.62 0.52 -2.32
CA GLN A 78 -14.52 -0.76 -3.04
C GLN A 78 -13.40 -1.63 -2.45
N ILE A 79 -13.61 -2.01 -1.19
CA ILE A 79 -12.63 -2.66 -0.35
C ILE A 79 -12.67 -4.17 -0.59
N LEU A 80 -11.50 -4.79 -0.67
CA LEU A 80 -11.31 -6.23 -0.52
C LEU A 80 -10.23 -6.45 0.55
N CYS A 81 -10.64 -6.98 1.69
CA CYS A 81 -9.74 -7.32 2.78
C CYS A 81 -9.77 -8.82 3.04
N THR A 82 -8.60 -9.41 3.29
CA THR A 82 -8.48 -10.83 3.64
C THR A 82 -7.55 -11.00 4.85
N PHE A 83 -8.03 -11.71 5.87
CA PHE A 83 -7.24 -12.19 7.00
C PHE A 83 -6.98 -13.68 6.82
N TYR A 84 -5.71 -14.08 6.96
CA TYR A 84 -5.24 -15.46 6.89
C TYR A 84 -4.90 -15.93 8.30
N PHE A 85 -5.72 -16.81 8.86
CA PHE A 85 -5.53 -17.34 10.20
C PHE A 85 -4.56 -18.52 10.20
N LYS A 86 -3.89 -18.74 11.34
CA LYS A 86 -2.91 -19.82 11.49
C LYS A 86 -3.49 -21.22 11.40
N ASP A 87 -4.79 -21.38 11.61
CA ASP A 87 -5.51 -22.64 11.43
C ASP A 87 -5.82 -22.94 9.95
N GLY A 88 -5.41 -22.05 9.03
CA GLY A 88 -5.63 -22.17 7.59
C GLY A 88 -6.96 -21.61 7.11
N THR A 89 -7.82 -21.12 8.01
CA THR A 89 -9.05 -20.43 7.62
C THR A 89 -8.78 -18.99 7.20
N ASN A 90 -9.69 -18.43 6.39
CA ASN A 90 -9.60 -17.05 5.93
C ASN A 90 -10.91 -16.31 6.21
N LEU A 91 -10.80 -15.03 6.59
CA LEU A 91 -11.91 -14.10 6.63
C LEU A 91 -11.75 -13.07 5.52
N THR A 92 -12.72 -13.01 4.61
CA THR A 92 -12.77 -12.00 3.54
C THR A 92 -13.87 -10.99 3.84
N ILE A 93 -13.54 -9.70 3.74
CA ILE A 93 -14.46 -8.58 3.91
C ILE A 93 -14.50 -7.81 2.59
N VAL A 94 -15.71 -7.53 2.10
CA VAL A 94 -15.96 -6.76 0.87
C VAL A 94 -16.92 -5.63 1.19
N SER A 95 -16.65 -4.42 0.69
CA SER A 95 -17.51 -3.25 0.85
C SER A 95 -17.42 -2.29 -0.33
#